data_AF-A0A4Y3UPE7-F1
#
_entry.id   AF-A0A4Y3UPE7-F1
#
_cell.length_a   1.000
_cell.length_b   1.000
_cell.length_c   1.000
_cell.angle_alpha   90.00
_cell.angle_beta   90.00
_cell.angle_gamma   90.00
#
_symmetry.space_group_name_H-M   'P 1'
#
loop_
_entity.id
_entity.type
_entity.pdbx_description
1 polymer ?
#
loop_
_entity_poly.entity_id
_entity_poly.type
_entity_poly.pdbx_seq_one_letter_code
_entity_poly.pdbx_strand_id
1 'polypeptide(L)' 'MAIFLVLSGLALLILALVLFLRGRKDAPQGTPLPNGRGIMLLTFAGLILSLASQLPIFQ' A
#
# COMPACT_ATOMS: atom_id res chain seq x y z
N MET A 1 1.59 -15.96 -14.69
CA MET A 1 1.95 -14.54 -14.58
C MET A 1 1.02 -13.79 -13.63
N ALA A 2 -0.30 -13.81 -13.88
CA ALA A 2 -1.29 -13.08 -13.08
C ALA A 2 -1.28 -13.42 -11.57
N ILE A 3 -1.26 -14.71 -11.19
CA ILE A 3 -1.23 -15.13 -9.77
C ILE A 3 0.01 -14.59 -9.05
N PHE A 4 1.17 -14.60 -9.70
CA PHE A 4 2.41 -14.08 -9.11
C PHE A 4 2.30 -12.58 -8.81
N LEU A 5 1.63 -11.82 -9.67
CA LEU A 5 1.44 -10.37 -9.50
C LEU A 5 0.39 -10.03 -8.45
N VAL A 6 -0.68 -10.82 -8.37
CA VAL A 6 -1.68 -10.68 -7.31
C VAL A 6 -1.01 -10.93 -5.96
N LEU A 7 -0.21 -11.99 -5.84
CA LEU A 7 0.50 -12.31 -4.60
C LEU A 7 1.56 -11.25 -4.25
N SER A 8 2.31 -10.73 -5.22
CA SER A 8 3.31 -9.70 -4.97
C SER A 8 2.69 -8.34 -4.62
N GLY A 9 1.60 -7.96 -5.30
CA GLY A 9 0.81 -6.77 -4.97
C GLY A 9 0.21 -6.85 -3.56
N LEU A 10 -0.34 -8.01 -3.20
CA LEU A 10 -0.86 -8.26 -1.85
C LEU A 10 0.24 -8.14 -0.79
N ALA A 11 1.42 -8.72 -1.04
CA ALA A 11 2.56 -8.64 -0.13
C ALA A 11 3.01 -7.17 0.09
N LEU A 12 3.06 -6.36 -0.97
CA LEU A 12 3.40 -4.94 -0.88
C LEU A 12 2.36 -4.14 -0.08
N LEU A 13 1.08 -4.40 -0.29
CA LEU A 13 -0.01 -3.75 0.46
C LEU A 13 0.05 -4.10 1.95
N ILE A 14 0.31 -5.37 2.28
CA ILE A 14 0.48 -5.82 3.67
C ILE A 14 1.70 -5.14 4.30
N LEU A 15 2.83 -5.08 3.60
CA LEU A 15 4.05 -4.43 4.08
C LEU A 15 3.79 -2.94 4.38
N ALA A 16 3.13 -2.24 3.44
CA ALA A 16 2.80 -0.84 3.60
C ALA A 16 1.83 -0.62 4.78
N LEU A 17 0.85 -1.51 4.97
CA LEU A 17 -0.07 -1.48 6.11
C LEU A 17 0.69 -1.67 7.44
N VAL A 18 1.63 -2.62 7.51
CA VAL A 18 2.44 -2.86 8.71
C VAL A 18 3.30 -1.64 9.05
N LEU A 19 3.96 -1.03 8.07
CA LEU A 19 4.77 0.18 8.28
C LEU A 19 3.90 1.35 8.74
N PHE A 20 2.70 1.50 8.17
CA PHE A 20 1.73 2.51 8.57
C PHE A 20 1.27 2.32 10.03
N LEU A 21 0.90 1.09 10.41
CA LEU A 21 0.50 0.75 11.77
C LEU A 21 1.64 0.93 12.78
N ARG A 22 2.87 0.59 12.39
CA ARG A 22 4.06 0.75 13.24
C ARG A 22 4.38 2.22 13.48
N GLY A 23 4.41 3.03 12.42
CA GLY A 23 4.57 4.48 12.53
C GLY A 23 3.48 5.14 13.39
N ARG A 24 2.27 4.58 13.40
CA ARG A 24 1.20 5.03 14.29
C ARG A 24 1.45 4.68 15.76
N LYS A 25 1.94 3.47 16.03
CA LYS A 25 2.25 3.00 17.40
C LYS A 25 3.39 3.80 18.03
N ASP A 26 4.40 4.16 17.23
CA ASP A 26 5.60 4.85 17.71
C ASP A 26 5.39 6.37 17.88
N ALA A 27 4.24 6.91 17.45
CA ALA A 27 3.94 8.33 17.54
C ALA A 27 3.37 8.70 18.93
N PRO A 28 3.91 9.73 19.60
CA PRO A 28 3.39 10.22 20.88
C PRO A 28 1.94 10.68 20.74
N GLN A 29 1.07 10.28 21.67
CA GLN A 29 -0.34 10.71 21.66
C GLN A 29 -0.43 12.24 21.72
N GLY A 30 -1.21 12.83 20.81
CA GLY A 30 -1.37 14.29 20.70
C GLY A 30 -0.48 14.97 19.66
N THR A 31 0.49 14.27 19.06
CA THR A 31 1.16 14.79 17.86
C THR A 31 0.27 14.60 16.63
N PRO A 32 0.11 15.60 15.75
CA PRO A 32 -0.56 15.40 14.48
C PRO A 32 0.30 14.42 13.67
N LEU A 33 -0.10 13.14 13.65
CA LEU A 33 0.59 12.19 12.78
C LEU A 33 0.46 12.71 11.35
N PRO A 34 1.54 12.75 10.56
CA PRO A 34 1.46 12.96 9.12
C PRO A 34 0.87 11.71 8.43
N ASN A 35 -0.33 11.28 8.85
CA ASN A 35 -1.11 10.16 8.32
C ASN A 35 -1.41 10.35 6.82
N GLY A 36 -1.47 11.62 6.38
CA GLY A 36 -1.71 11.96 4.98
C GLY A 36 -0.70 11.31 4.04
N ARG A 37 0.59 11.25 4.39
CA ARG A 37 1.62 10.69 3.51
C ARG A 37 1.53 9.17 3.40
N GLY A 38 1.32 8.47 4.52
CA GLY A 38 1.23 7.02 4.55
C GLY A 38 -0.02 6.50 3.83
N ILE A 39 -1.17 7.13 4.09
CA ILE A 39 -2.44 6.79 3.41
C ILE A 39 -2.34 7.15 1.92
N MET A 40 -1.79 8.32 1.58
CA MET A 40 -1.59 8.72 0.18
C MET A 40 -0.71 7.72 -0.58
N LEU A 41 0.40 7.26 0.02
CA LEU A 41 1.27 6.25 -0.60
C LEU A 41 0.56 4.90 -0.79
N LEU A 42 -0.20 4.44 0.22
CA LEU A 42 -1.00 3.21 0.13
C LEU A 42 -2.06 3.31 -0.97
N THR A 43 -2.81 4.41 -1.01
CA THR A 43 -3.82 4.66 -2.03
C THR A 43 -3.20 4.76 -3.42
N PHE A 44 -2.08 5.48 -3.56
CA PHE A 44 -1.40 5.64 -4.84
C PHE A 44 -0.83 4.31 -5.35
N ALA A 45 -0.21 3.51 -4.49
CA ALA A 45 0.28 2.18 -4.84
C ALA A 45 -0.87 1.25 -5.26
N GLY A 46 -2.00 1.26 -4.53
CA GLY A 46 -3.20 0.50 -4.89
C GLY A 46 -3.78 0.90 -6.25
N LEU A 47 -3.84 2.20 -6.54
CA LEU A 47 -4.31 2.72 -7.83
C LEU A 47 -3.40 2.31 -8.99
N ILE A 48 -2.08 2.39 -8.82
CA ILE A 48 -1.12 1.93 -9.83
C ILE A 48 -1.26 0.43 -10.08
N LEU A 49 -1.41 -0.38 -9.02
CA LEU A 49 -1.63 -1.83 -9.14
C LEU A 49 -2.94 -2.14 -9.87
N SER A 50 -4.02 -1.40 -9.57
CA SER A 50 -5.29 -1.54 -10.28
C SER A 50 -5.16 -1.19 -11.76
N LEU A 51 -4.47 -0.10 -12.11
CA LEU A 51 -4.19 0.27 -13.50
C LEU A 51 -3.34 -0.78 -14.20
N ALA A 52 -2.29 -1.26 -13.53
CA ALA A 52 -1.42 -2.30 -14.05
C ALA A 52 -2.21 -3.57 -14.36
N SER A 53 -3.15 -3.99 -13.49
CA SER A 53 -3.96 -5.19 -13.73
C SER A 53 -4.86 -5.16 -14.98
N GLN A 54 -5.07 -3.98 -15.57
CA GLN A 54 -5.86 -3.83 -16.80
C GLN A 54 -5.02 -4.03 -18.07
N LEU A 55 -3.69 -4.17 -17.97
CA LEU A 55 -2.84 -4.38 -19.14
C LEU A 55 -3.08 -5.77 -19.77
N PRO A 56 -3.04 -5.88 -21.12
CA PRO A 56 -3.32 -7.13 -21.84
C PRO A 56 -2.41 -8.31 -21.46
N ILE A 57 -1.22 -8.01 -20.91
CA ILE A 57 -0.26 -9.02 -20.45
C ILE A 57 -0.68 -9.70 -19.13
N PHE A 58 -1.71 -9.18 -18.48
CA PHE A 58 -2.27 -9.67 -17.21
C PHE A 58 -3.74 -10.10 -17.29
N GLN A 59 -4.39 -9.91 -18.45
CA GLN A 59 -5.64 -10.58 -18.79
C GLN A 59 -5.36 -12.03 -19.21
#